data_AF-A0A5C7XS53-F1
#
_entry.id   AF-A0A5C7XS53-F1
#
_cell.length_a   1.000
_cell.length_b   1.000
_cell.length_c   1.000
_cell.angle_alpha   90.00
_cell.angle_beta   90.00
_cell.angle_gamma   90.00
#
_symmetry.space_group_name_H-M   'P 1'
#
loop_
_entity.id
_entity.type
_entity.pdbx_description
1 polymer ?
#
loop_
_entity_poly.entity_id
_entity_poly.type
_entity_poly.pdbx_seq_one_letter_code
_entity_poly.pdbx_strand_id
1 'polypeptide(L)'
;MGSTLIIDTDTHITEPPDLWTSRMSRTRWGNMIPEVQWVEEKQGEYWCIDGQPVFTVGTCIMVPDGNGKPIRSPRFPDYADRFSSMHPSAFDARARLEVMDAYGIQAAAVFPNLGFVGPNIFAAAGPDALDFQTAALQAYNDFLLDWSSVAPERLLSLALIPYWDVDAAVAEIERCAAGGHKGLVSTGKPHEHGYPLLADRHWDPMWAAAVGKQRVAMFVWLTGGHQPFVATGRTPLDLG
;
A
#
# COMPACT_ATOMS: atom_id res chain seq x y z
N MET A 1 10.92 4.97 -37.20
CA MET A 1 11.07 3.71 -36.45
C MET A 1 10.01 3.69 -35.36
N GLY A 2 9.39 2.55 -35.06
CA GLY A 2 8.48 2.48 -33.91
C GLY A 2 9.28 2.53 -32.60
N SER A 3 8.81 3.32 -31.63
CA SER A 3 9.35 3.28 -30.26
C SER A 3 8.99 1.96 -29.60
N THR A 4 9.93 1.34 -28.88
CA THR A 4 9.66 0.18 -28.03
C THR A 4 8.56 0.54 -27.01
N LEU A 5 7.58 -0.35 -26.87
CA LEU A 5 6.60 -0.28 -25.79
C LEU A 5 7.22 -0.87 -24.52
N ILE A 6 7.29 -0.05 -23.48
CA ILE A 6 7.77 -0.37 -22.14
C ILE A 6 6.61 -0.13 -21.17
N ILE A 7 6.17 -1.21 -20.52
CA ILE A 7 5.22 -1.15 -19.40
C ILE A 7 6.02 -1.53 -18.16
N ASP A 8 6.09 -0.62 -17.20
CA ASP A 8 6.67 -0.90 -15.89
C ASP A 8 5.65 -1.71 -15.07
N THR A 9 6.00 -2.94 -14.71
CA THR A 9 5.10 -3.85 -13.96
C THR A 9 5.31 -3.79 -12.45
N ASP A 10 6.27 -3.00 -11.96
CA ASP A 10 6.66 -2.98 -10.54
C ASP A 10 7.17 -1.58 -10.13
N THR A 11 6.23 -0.65 -9.98
CA THR A 11 6.51 0.75 -9.59
C THR A 11 5.81 1.08 -8.27
N HIS A 12 6.53 1.61 -7.30
CA HIS A 12 5.94 2.01 -6.00
C HIS A 12 5.68 3.53 -5.92
N ILE A 13 4.58 3.93 -5.29
CA ILE A 13 4.32 5.31 -4.84
C ILE A 13 4.69 5.45 -3.36
N THR A 14 5.31 6.57 -2.97
CA THR A 14 5.48 6.94 -1.56
C THR A 14 4.26 7.73 -1.10
N GLU A 15 3.64 7.28 -0.02
CA GLU A 15 2.45 7.88 0.57
C GLU A 15 2.76 9.28 1.13
N PRO A 16 2.01 10.34 0.74
CA PRO A 16 2.25 11.67 1.26
C PRO A 16 1.85 11.78 2.74
N PRO A 17 2.49 12.67 3.54
CA PRO A 17 2.29 12.76 4.99
C PRO A 17 0.85 12.98 5.47
N ASP A 18 -0.02 13.51 4.60
CA ASP A 18 -1.41 13.85 4.88
C ASP A 18 -2.43 12.81 4.40
N LEU A 19 -2.00 11.69 3.79
CA LEU A 19 -2.88 10.67 3.18
C LEU A 19 -4.01 10.25 4.13
N TRP A 20 -3.66 9.73 5.32
CA TRP A 20 -4.67 9.27 6.28
C TRP A 20 -5.29 10.41 7.08
N THR A 21 -4.55 11.47 7.40
CA THR A 21 -5.08 12.59 8.20
C THR A 21 -6.10 13.46 7.47
N SER A 22 -6.09 13.43 6.13
CA SER A 22 -7.09 14.08 5.26
C SER A 22 -8.31 13.20 4.95
N ARG A 23 -8.22 11.87 5.16
CA ARG A 23 -9.24 10.89 4.69
C ARG A 23 -9.88 10.05 5.79
N MET A 24 -9.23 9.87 6.94
CA MET A 24 -9.77 9.11 8.06
C MET A 24 -10.49 10.02 9.07
N SER A 25 -11.60 9.54 9.64
CA SER A 25 -12.38 10.29 10.63
C SER A 25 -11.62 10.44 11.95
N ARG A 26 -11.07 11.63 12.22
CA ARG A 26 -10.49 11.97 13.55
C ARG A 26 -11.47 11.78 14.71
N THR A 27 -12.77 11.92 14.47
CA THR A 27 -13.82 11.64 15.48
C THR A 27 -13.97 10.16 15.81
N ARG A 28 -13.72 9.25 14.85
CA ARG A 28 -13.74 7.79 15.10
C ARG A 28 -12.41 7.27 15.63
N TRP A 29 -11.30 7.80 15.11
CA TRP A 29 -9.98 7.18 15.25
C TRP A 29 -8.94 7.96 16.04
N GLY A 30 -9.17 9.25 16.32
CA GLY A 30 -8.26 10.06 17.15
C GLY A 30 -6.80 10.00 16.72
N ASN A 31 -5.93 9.61 17.66
CA ASN A 31 -4.48 9.46 17.47
C ASN A 31 -4.06 8.18 16.72
N MET A 32 -4.98 7.25 16.45
CA MET A 32 -4.65 6.00 15.74
C MET A 32 -4.41 6.25 14.24
N ILE A 33 -4.92 7.36 13.70
CA ILE A 33 -4.67 7.77 12.32
C ILE A 33 -3.16 7.99 12.14
N PRO A 34 -2.50 7.38 11.13
CA PRO A 34 -1.07 7.54 10.96
C PRO A 34 -0.68 8.98 10.61
N GLU A 35 0.35 9.48 11.28
CA GLU A 35 0.92 10.81 11.05
C GLU A 35 2.44 10.72 10.88
N VAL A 36 3.02 11.56 10.02
CA VAL A 36 4.48 11.69 9.93
C VAL A 36 5.00 12.58 11.04
N GLN A 37 5.96 12.09 11.81
CA GLN A 37 6.58 12.80 12.92
C GLN A 37 8.10 12.63 12.87
N TRP A 38 8.85 13.64 13.34
CA TRP A 38 10.30 13.55 13.53
C TRP A 38 10.61 12.81 14.83
N VAL A 39 11.45 11.79 14.76
CA VAL A 39 11.85 10.96 15.90
C VAL A 39 13.32 11.22 16.23
N GLU A 40 13.58 11.90 17.34
CA GLU A 40 14.92 12.39 17.69
C GLU A 40 15.90 11.24 17.94
N GLU A 41 15.46 10.15 18.59
CA GLU A 41 16.29 8.95 18.84
C GLU A 41 16.66 8.19 17.56
N LYS A 42 16.01 8.50 16.43
CA LYS A 42 16.24 7.90 15.12
C LYS A 42 16.79 8.90 14.09
N GLN A 43 16.85 10.20 14.43
CA GLN A 43 17.26 11.30 13.55
C GLN A 43 16.54 11.30 12.18
N GLY A 44 15.25 10.99 12.16
CA GLY A 44 14.49 10.86 10.90
C GLY A 44 12.98 11.02 11.05
N GLU A 45 12.30 11.16 9.91
CA GLU A 45 10.85 11.20 9.80
C GLU A 45 10.26 9.77 9.72
N TYR A 46 9.35 9.48 10.64
CA TYR A 46 8.67 8.19 10.76
C TYR A 46 7.16 8.38 10.70
N TRP A 47 6.51 7.38 10.14
CA TRP A 47 5.10 7.10 10.32
C TRP A 47 4.84 6.64 11.76
N CYS A 48 4.07 7.43 12.50
CA CYS A 48 3.68 7.17 13.87
C CYS A 48 2.20 6.84 13.99
N ILE A 49 1.86 5.97 14.94
CA ILE A 49 0.49 5.63 15.37
C ILE A 49 0.45 5.78 16.90
N ASP A 50 -0.50 6.57 17.44
CA ASP A 50 -0.52 7.02 18.85
C ASP A 50 0.85 7.50 19.38
N GLY A 51 1.55 8.27 18.55
CA GLY A 51 2.90 8.78 18.81
C GLY A 51 4.01 7.74 18.82
N GLN A 52 3.72 6.45 18.60
CA GLN A 52 4.73 5.39 18.51
C GLN A 52 5.21 5.23 17.06
N PRO A 53 6.53 5.29 16.79
CA PRO A 53 7.05 5.18 15.42
C PRO A 53 7.04 3.74 14.92
N VAL A 54 6.26 3.50 13.86
CA VAL A 54 6.03 2.17 13.29
C VAL A 54 6.93 1.91 12.08
N PHE A 55 7.04 2.88 11.18
CA PHE A 55 7.78 2.70 9.91
C PHE A 55 8.43 4.01 9.43
N THR A 56 9.44 3.91 8.57
CA THR A 56 10.04 5.11 7.93
C THR A 56 9.16 5.62 6.80
N VAL A 57 9.17 6.95 6.55
CA VAL A 57 8.49 7.53 5.37
C VAL A 57 9.21 7.21 4.06
N GLY A 58 10.51 6.89 4.11
CA GLY A 58 11.41 6.86 2.96
C GLY A 58 11.88 5.47 2.53
N THR A 59 10.97 4.49 2.45
CA THR A 59 11.34 3.09 2.14
C THR A 59 11.67 2.89 0.65
N CYS A 60 12.77 2.20 0.34
CA CYS A 60 13.17 1.81 -1.03
C CYS A 60 13.28 2.94 -2.08
N ILE A 61 13.60 4.16 -1.63
CA ILE A 61 13.41 5.40 -2.38
C ILE A 61 14.36 5.71 -3.55
N MET A 62 13.84 6.57 -4.43
CA MET A 62 14.61 7.40 -5.34
C MET A 62 14.87 8.78 -4.71
N VAL A 63 16.12 9.24 -4.77
CA VAL A 63 16.58 10.57 -4.36
C VAL A 63 17.09 11.34 -5.60
N PRO A 64 17.12 12.68 -5.60
CA PRO A 64 17.77 13.44 -6.67
C PRO A 64 19.29 13.22 -6.66
N ASP A 65 19.89 13.07 -7.84
CA ASP A 65 21.34 13.21 -8.03
C ASP A 65 21.76 14.69 -8.07
N GLY A 66 23.05 14.96 -8.28
CA GLY A 66 23.57 16.33 -8.39
C GLY A 66 23.04 17.16 -9.57
N ASN A 67 22.26 16.55 -10.47
CA ASN A 67 21.58 17.19 -11.60
C ASN A 67 20.05 17.19 -11.42
N GLY A 68 19.54 16.72 -10.27
CA GLY A 68 18.11 16.57 -10.00
C GLY A 68 17.46 15.30 -10.59
N LYS A 69 18.21 14.39 -11.20
CA LYS A 69 17.67 13.15 -11.79
C LYS A 69 17.39 12.10 -10.69
N PRO A 70 16.29 11.31 -10.77
CA PRO A 70 16.05 10.24 -9.80
C PRO A 70 17.11 9.14 -9.90
N ILE A 71 17.77 8.86 -8.77
CA ILE A 71 18.65 7.71 -8.55
C ILE A 71 18.22 6.95 -7.29
N ARG A 72 18.47 5.63 -7.23
CA ARG A 72 18.28 4.87 -5.99
C ARG A 72 19.23 5.38 -4.91
N SER A 73 18.76 5.52 -3.66
CA SER A 73 19.62 5.90 -2.54
C SER A 73 20.86 4.98 -2.46
N PRO A 74 22.09 5.53 -2.47
CA PRO A 74 23.31 4.74 -2.36
C PRO A 74 23.58 4.22 -0.94
N ARG A 75 22.82 4.71 0.06
CA ARG A 75 23.02 4.39 1.48
C ARG A 75 22.32 3.09 1.96
N PHE A 76 21.74 2.28 1.06
CA PHE A 76 20.91 1.12 1.43
C PHE A 76 21.57 0.24 2.53
N PRO A 77 20.87 -0.06 3.64
CA PRO A 77 19.43 0.07 3.86
C PRO A 77 18.92 1.45 4.31
N ASP A 78 19.77 2.48 4.46
CA ASP A 78 19.33 3.77 4.98
C ASP A 78 18.27 4.43 4.07
N TYR A 79 17.25 4.98 4.73
CA TYR A 79 16.05 5.56 4.15
C TYR A 79 16.21 7.09 3.96
N ALA A 80 15.15 7.79 3.54
CA ALA A 80 15.16 9.24 3.63
C ALA A 80 14.98 9.68 5.10
N ASP A 81 15.93 10.47 5.58
CA ASP A 81 15.84 11.14 6.88
C ASP A 81 14.62 12.09 6.95
N ARG A 82 14.13 12.59 5.79
CA ARG A 82 12.94 13.46 5.66
C ARG A 82 12.17 13.20 4.37
N PHE A 83 10.84 13.35 4.39
CA PHE A 83 10.00 13.21 3.21
C PHE A 83 10.45 14.13 2.05
N SER A 84 10.84 15.36 2.38
CA SER A 84 11.29 16.40 1.45
C SER A 84 12.66 16.15 0.80
N SER A 85 13.42 15.10 1.17
CA SER A 85 14.67 14.74 0.48
C SER A 85 14.50 13.67 -0.62
N MET A 86 13.29 13.10 -0.76
CA MET A 86 12.96 12.20 -1.86
C MET A 86 12.83 12.94 -3.19
N HIS A 87 13.11 12.26 -4.30
CA HIS A 87 12.86 12.83 -5.62
C HIS A 87 11.33 12.99 -5.83
N PRO A 88 10.81 14.13 -6.34
CA PRO A 88 9.37 14.38 -6.43
C PRO A 88 8.56 13.29 -7.14
N SER A 89 9.15 12.60 -8.14
CA SER A 89 8.49 11.45 -8.80
C SER A 89 8.17 10.27 -7.88
N ALA A 90 8.65 10.24 -6.64
CA ALA A 90 8.27 9.26 -5.64
C ALA A 90 6.80 9.42 -5.20
N PHE A 91 6.33 10.67 -5.08
CA PHE A 91 5.04 11.02 -4.47
C PHE A 91 4.15 11.94 -5.32
N ASP A 92 4.68 12.67 -6.32
CA ASP A 92 3.90 13.51 -7.23
C ASP A 92 3.68 12.83 -8.60
N ALA A 93 2.44 12.83 -9.07
CA ALA A 93 2.02 12.17 -10.30
C ALA A 93 2.56 12.84 -11.57
N ARG A 94 2.74 14.17 -11.58
CA ARG A 94 3.23 14.92 -12.74
C ARG A 94 4.74 14.73 -12.89
N ALA A 95 5.47 14.86 -11.78
CA ALA A 95 6.89 14.53 -11.73
C ALA A 95 7.17 13.05 -12.06
N ARG A 96 6.26 12.11 -11.73
CA ARG A 96 6.38 10.73 -12.23
C ARG A 96 6.17 10.63 -13.73
N LEU A 97 5.17 11.29 -14.30
CA LEU A 97 4.95 11.27 -15.76
C LEU A 97 6.14 11.86 -16.53
N GLU A 98 6.76 12.93 -16.04
CA GLU A 98 7.99 13.50 -16.62
C GLU A 98 9.15 12.51 -16.61
N VAL A 99 9.33 11.76 -15.51
CA VAL A 99 10.34 10.69 -15.40
C VAL A 99 10.00 9.50 -16.31
N MET A 100 8.72 9.10 -16.39
CA MET A 100 8.27 8.05 -17.31
C MET A 100 8.55 8.43 -18.76
N ASP A 101 8.27 9.66 -19.17
CA ASP A 101 8.54 10.17 -20.52
C ASP A 101 10.04 10.22 -20.81
N ALA A 102 10.86 10.69 -19.86
CA ALA A 102 12.32 10.71 -19.99
C ALA A 102 12.98 9.32 -20.10
N TYR A 103 12.30 8.27 -19.59
CA TYR A 103 12.75 6.87 -19.66
C TYR A 103 12.03 6.05 -20.75
N GLY A 104 11.05 6.64 -21.46
CA GLY A 104 10.27 5.98 -22.51
C GLY A 104 9.24 4.96 -22.00
N ILE A 105 8.80 5.06 -20.74
CA ILE A 105 7.81 4.19 -20.11
C ILE A 105 6.40 4.70 -20.45
N GLN A 106 5.61 3.92 -21.21
CA GLN A 106 4.27 4.36 -21.60
C GLN A 106 3.24 4.21 -20.46
N ALA A 107 3.31 3.12 -19.69
CA ALA A 107 2.44 2.90 -18.53
C ALA A 107 3.19 2.18 -17.39
N ALA A 108 2.70 2.34 -16.16
CA ALA A 108 3.27 1.74 -14.96
C ALA A 108 2.18 1.19 -14.02
N ALA A 109 2.38 -0.01 -13.47
CA ALA A 109 1.54 -0.63 -12.46
C ALA A 109 1.94 -0.15 -11.06
N VAL A 110 1.06 0.61 -10.40
CA VAL A 110 1.41 1.41 -9.21
C VAL A 110 1.02 0.69 -7.92
N PHE A 111 2.04 0.27 -7.17
CA PHE A 111 1.92 -0.36 -5.86
C PHE A 111 2.08 0.63 -4.70
N PRO A 112 1.38 0.41 -3.56
CA PRO A 112 1.72 1.03 -2.27
C PRO A 112 3.14 0.68 -1.82
N ASN A 113 3.74 1.51 -0.97
CA ASN A 113 4.77 1.03 -0.05
C ASN A 113 4.07 0.36 1.15
N LEU A 114 4.34 -0.94 1.34
CA LEU A 114 3.49 -1.84 2.14
C LEU A 114 3.52 -1.62 3.68
N GLY A 115 4.08 -0.51 4.15
CA GLY A 115 4.22 -0.15 5.58
C GLY A 115 2.90 0.05 6.35
N PHE A 116 1.75 -0.09 5.67
CA PHE A 116 0.40 0.08 6.21
C PHE A 116 -0.61 -1.00 5.78
N VAL A 117 -0.16 -2.20 5.39
CA VAL A 117 -1.09 -3.32 5.10
C VAL A 117 -0.67 -4.67 5.67
N GLY A 118 0.47 -4.75 6.36
CA GLY A 118 0.72 -5.86 7.27
C GLY A 118 -0.18 -5.76 8.52
N PRO A 119 -0.83 -6.85 8.98
CA PRO A 119 -1.81 -6.78 10.08
C PRO A 119 -1.16 -6.37 11.41
N ASN A 120 0.12 -6.69 11.59
CA ASN A 120 0.89 -6.38 12.80
C ASN A 120 1.05 -4.87 13.06
N ILE A 121 0.92 -4.03 12.02
CA ILE A 121 1.01 -2.56 12.13
C ILE A 121 -0.18 -1.97 12.90
N PHE A 122 -1.33 -2.66 12.89
CA PHE A 122 -2.59 -2.16 13.46
C PHE A 122 -3.04 -2.89 14.72
N ALA A 123 -2.26 -3.83 15.24
CA ALA A 123 -2.53 -4.49 16.52
C ALA A 123 -2.68 -3.48 17.70
N ALA A 124 -2.08 -2.29 17.56
CA ALA A 124 -2.24 -1.17 18.51
C ALA A 124 -3.69 -0.62 18.61
N ALA A 125 -4.53 -0.83 17.59
CA ALA A 125 -5.95 -0.41 17.59
C ALA A 125 -6.88 -1.33 18.41
N GLY A 126 -6.35 -2.39 19.04
CA GLY A 126 -7.07 -3.20 20.00
C GLY A 126 -8.26 -3.94 19.37
N PRO A 127 -9.48 -3.89 19.97
CA PRO A 127 -10.63 -4.67 19.49
C PRO A 127 -11.12 -4.22 18.11
N ASP A 128 -10.95 -2.94 17.75
CA ASP A 128 -11.44 -2.36 16.50
C ASP A 128 -10.38 -2.45 15.37
N ALA A 129 -9.30 -3.23 15.56
CA ALA A 129 -8.15 -3.23 14.66
C ALA A 129 -8.46 -3.63 13.20
N LEU A 130 -9.40 -4.56 12.98
CA LEU A 130 -9.80 -4.96 11.63
C LEU A 130 -10.64 -3.87 10.93
N ASP A 131 -11.53 -3.20 11.65
CA ASP A 131 -12.28 -2.04 11.17
C ASP A 131 -11.34 -0.87 10.86
N PHE A 132 -10.36 -0.61 11.73
CA PHE A 132 -9.34 0.42 11.54
C PHE A 132 -8.50 0.14 10.30
N GLN A 133 -7.97 -1.09 10.19
CA GLN A 133 -7.13 -1.50 9.07
C GLN A 133 -7.90 -1.43 7.74
N THR A 134 -9.18 -1.81 7.74
CA THR A 134 -10.06 -1.70 6.56
C THR A 134 -10.29 -0.24 6.17
N ALA A 135 -10.53 0.65 7.14
CA ALA A 135 -10.69 2.09 6.87
C ALA A 135 -9.39 2.76 6.39
N ALA A 136 -8.23 2.37 6.93
CA ALA A 136 -6.92 2.88 6.50
C ALA A 136 -6.55 2.42 5.08
N LEU A 137 -6.90 1.18 4.74
CA LEU A 137 -6.78 0.61 3.39
C LEU A 137 -7.71 1.30 2.39
N GLN A 138 -8.97 1.57 2.77
CA GLN A 138 -9.92 2.28 1.91
C GLN A 138 -9.47 3.73 1.65
N ALA A 139 -8.97 4.43 2.66
CA ALA A 139 -8.38 5.75 2.51
C ALA A 139 -7.18 5.76 1.54
N TYR A 140 -6.35 4.72 1.53
CA TYR A 140 -5.29 4.54 0.55
C TYR A 140 -5.84 4.26 -0.87
N ASN A 141 -6.82 3.37 -1.01
CA ASN A 141 -7.40 3.03 -2.31
C ASN A 141 -8.06 4.24 -2.98
N ASP A 142 -8.63 5.15 -2.19
CA ASP A 142 -9.22 6.41 -2.68
C ASP A 142 -8.14 7.42 -3.05
N PHE A 143 -7.09 7.57 -2.22
CA PHE A 143 -5.91 8.37 -2.54
C PHE A 143 -5.25 7.93 -3.86
N LEU A 144 -5.08 6.63 -4.10
CA LEU A 144 -4.41 6.13 -5.29
C LEU A 144 -5.21 6.37 -6.59
N LEU A 145 -6.52 6.57 -6.50
CA LEU A 145 -7.34 7.03 -7.64
C LEU A 145 -7.23 8.53 -7.86
N ASP A 146 -7.33 9.33 -6.79
CA ASP A 146 -7.15 10.79 -6.87
C ASP A 146 -5.78 11.15 -7.46
N TRP A 147 -4.73 10.44 -7.02
CA TRP A 147 -3.37 10.61 -7.50
C TRP A 147 -3.18 10.17 -8.96
N SER A 148 -3.71 9.01 -9.36
CA SER A 148 -3.55 8.52 -10.73
C SER A 148 -4.44 9.23 -11.76
N SER A 149 -5.47 9.96 -11.30
CA SER A 149 -6.41 10.74 -12.14
C SER A 149 -5.73 11.71 -13.10
N VAL A 150 -4.48 12.11 -12.84
CA VAL A 150 -3.63 12.91 -13.73
C VAL A 150 -3.39 12.21 -15.08
N ALA A 151 -3.29 10.87 -15.10
CA ALA A 151 -3.16 10.05 -16.31
C ALA A 151 -3.58 8.57 -16.07
N PRO A 152 -4.87 8.25 -15.91
CA PRO A 152 -5.34 6.92 -15.45
C PRO A 152 -5.14 5.78 -16.45
N GLU A 153 -4.74 6.07 -17.70
CA GLU A 153 -4.32 5.07 -18.69
C GLU A 153 -2.78 4.87 -18.74
N ARG A 154 -2.02 5.63 -17.94
CA ARG A 154 -0.58 5.47 -17.75
C ARG A 154 -0.20 5.08 -16.32
N LEU A 155 -0.93 5.59 -15.33
CA LEU A 155 -0.75 5.31 -13.91
C LEU A 155 -1.80 4.30 -13.48
N LEU A 156 -1.45 3.01 -13.54
CA LEU A 156 -2.41 1.91 -13.36
C LEU A 156 -2.54 1.58 -11.86
N SER A 157 -3.49 2.21 -11.19
CA SER A 157 -3.77 1.99 -9.76
C SER A 157 -4.11 0.53 -9.47
N LEU A 158 -3.48 -0.05 -8.45
CA LEU A 158 -3.74 -1.39 -7.94
C LEU A 158 -4.35 -1.30 -6.53
N ALA A 159 -5.55 -1.86 -6.35
CA ALA A 159 -6.29 -1.76 -5.11
C ALA A 159 -5.79 -2.73 -4.04
N LEU A 160 -5.48 -2.25 -2.84
CA LEU A 160 -5.25 -3.11 -1.69
C LEU A 160 -6.56 -3.75 -1.23
N ILE A 161 -6.53 -5.05 -0.91
CA ILE A 161 -7.74 -5.82 -0.54
C ILE A 161 -7.66 -6.34 0.92
N PRO A 162 -8.73 -6.15 1.73
CA PRO A 162 -8.75 -6.50 3.15
C PRO A 162 -8.95 -8.00 3.40
N TYR A 163 -7.95 -8.81 3.04
CA TYR A 163 -8.01 -10.28 3.03
C TYR A 163 -8.31 -10.97 4.38
N TRP A 164 -8.31 -10.24 5.49
CA TRP A 164 -8.70 -10.75 6.81
C TRP A 164 -10.20 -11.02 6.95
N ASP A 165 -11.01 -10.47 6.05
CA ASP A 165 -12.45 -10.70 5.94
C ASP A 165 -12.80 -10.90 4.45
N VAL A 166 -13.34 -12.07 4.10
CA VAL A 166 -13.64 -12.44 2.71
C VAL A 166 -14.80 -11.63 2.13
N ASP A 167 -15.79 -11.26 2.94
CA ASP A 167 -16.94 -10.47 2.48
C ASP A 167 -16.54 -9.00 2.31
N ALA A 168 -15.73 -8.46 3.21
CA ALA A 168 -15.11 -7.15 3.05
C ALA A 168 -14.16 -7.11 1.84
N ALA A 169 -13.39 -8.18 1.60
CA ALA A 169 -12.52 -8.31 0.43
C ALA A 169 -13.33 -8.29 -0.88
N VAL A 170 -14.43 -9.04 -0.96
CA VAL A 170 -15.33 -9.01 -2.12
C VAL A 170 -15.92 -7.61 -2.34
N ALA A 171 -16.44 -6.98 -1.29
CA ALA A 171 -17.03 -5.63 -1.37
C ALA A 171 -16.01 -4.58 -1.84
N GLU A 172 -14.77 -4.62 -1.33
CA GLU A 172 -13.72 -3.69 -1.72
C GLU A 172 -13.20 -3.95 -3.15
N ILE A 173 -13.14 -5.21 -3.60
CA ILE A 173 -12.87 -5.55 -5.01
C ILE A 173 -13.92 -4.93 -5.92
N GLU A 174 -15.21 -5.06 -5.58
CA GLU A 174 -16.29 -4.47 -6.39
C GLU A 174 -16.22 -2.94 -6.41
N ARG A 175 -16.02 -2.32 -5.25
CA ARG A 175 -15.90 -0.86 -5.08
C ARG A 175 -14.72 -0.30 -5.89
N CYS A 176 -13.55 -0.88 -5.73
CA CYS A 176 -12.34 -0.43 -6.42
C CYS A 176 -12.39 -0.68 -7.94
N ALA A 177 -12.93 -1.82 -8.36
CA ALA A 177 -13.08 -2.12 -9.78
C ALA A 177 -14.05 -1.15 -10.48
N ALA A 178 -15.11 -0.70 -9.78
CA ALA A 178 -16.03 0.34 -10.25
C ALA A 178 -15.41 1.75 -10.21
N GLY A 179 -14.58 2.04 -9.20
CA GLY A 179 -13.84 3.31 -9.07
C GLY A 179 -12.71 3.51 -10.10
N GLY A 180 -12.28 2.46 -10.80
CA GLY A 180 -11.33 2.54 -11.91
C GLY A 180 -9.96 1.89 -11.67
N HIS A 181 -9.73 1.28 -10.49
CA HIS A 181 -8.52 0.48 -10.24
C HIS A 181 -8.39 -0.62 -11.29
N LYS A 182 -7.17 -0.88 -11.75
CA LYS A 182 -6.86 -1.75 -12.91
C LYS A 182 -6.46 -3.17 -12.48
N GLY A 183 -5.95 -3.33 -11.25
CA GLY A 183 -5.61 -4.61 -10.64
C GLY A 183 -5.78 -4.61 -9.11
N LEU A 184 -5.40 -5.70 -8.45
CA LEU A 184 -5.58 -5.91 -7.00
C LEU A 184 -4.24 -6.30 -6.34
N VAL A 185 -4.05 -5.96 -5.07
CA VAL A 185 -2.87 -6.26 -4.24
C VAL A 185 -3.34 -6.90 -2.94
N SER A 186 -2.76 -8.05 -2.59
CA SER A 186 -3.05 -8.78 -1.36
C SER A 186 -1.84 -9.65 -0.97
N THR A 187 -1.84 -10.19 0.25
CA THR A 187 -0.74 -11.00 0.76
C THR A 187 -0.55 -12.30 -0.04
N GLY A 188 0.68 -12.56 -0.49
CA GLY A 188 1.06 -13.88 -1.02
C GLY A 188 1.11 -14.99 0.04
N LYS A 189 0.90 -14.67 1.33
CA LYS A 189 1.03 -15.60 2.46
C LYS A 189 -0.05 -15.39 3.54
N PRO A 190 -1.33 -15.70 3.29
CA PRO A 190 -2.37 -15.70 4.33
C PRO A 190 -2.06 -16.63 5.52
N HIS A 191 -1.31 -17.71 5.29
CA HIS A 191 -0.95 -18.70 6.31
C HIS A 191 0.01 -18.19 7.39
N GLU A 192 0.82 -17.16 7.12
CA GLU A 192 1.63 -16.51 8.18
C GLU A 192 0.76 -15.63 9.11
N HIS A 193 -0.52 -15.46 8.78
CA HIS A 193 -1.52 -14.72 9.56
C HIS A 193 -2.67 -15.61 10.08
N GLY A 194 -2.53 -16.94 10.01
CA GLY A 194 -3.53 -17.90 10.51
C GLY A 194 -4.68 -18.26 9.56
N TYR A 195 -4.66 -17.77 8.31
CA TYR A 195 -5.68 -18.06 7.30
C TYR A 195 -5.25 -19.20 6.34
N PRO A 196 -6.18 -19.88 5.66
CA PRO A 196 -5.84 -20.93 4.68
C PRO A 196 -4.94 -20.44 3.53
N LEU A 197 -4.19 -21.36 2.90
CA LEU A 197 -3.41 -21.06 1.68
C LEU A 197 -4.30 -20.48 0.58
N LEU A 198 -3.74 -19.64 -0.31
CA LEU A 198 -4.50 -18.97 -1.40
C LEU A 198 -5.22 -19.93 -2.36
N ALA A 199 -4.80 -21.20 -2.43
CA ALA A 199 -5.43 -22.25 -3.22
C ALA A 199 -6.59 -22.97 -2.49
N ASP A 200 -6.90 -22.59 -1.25
CA ASP A 200 -8.03 -23.11 -0.50
C ASP A 200 -9.36 -22.48 -0.94
N ARG A 201 -10.44 -23.26 -0.86
CA ARG A 201 -11.79 -22.84 -1.27
C ARG A 201 -12.40 -21.75 -0.40
N HIS A 202 -11.84 -21.50 0.78
CA HIS A 202 -12.11 -20.29 1.58
C HIS A 202 -12.03 -19.00 0.75
N TRP A 203 -11.15 -18.96 -0.24
CA TRP A 203 -10.93 -17.80 -1.11
C TRP A 203 -11.80 -17.78 -2.39
N ASP A 204 -12.59 -18.83 -2.66
CA ASP A 204 -13.47 -18.92 -3.86
C ASP A 204 -14.30 -17.63 -4.13
N PRO A 205 -14.91 -16.96 -3.11
CA PRO A 205 -15.66 -15.72 -3.35
C PRO A 205 -14.78 -14.55 -3.80
N MET A 206 -13.61 -14.37 -3.19
CA MET A 206 -12.64 -13.33 -3.54
C MET A 206 -12.13 -13.54 -4.97
N TRP A 207 -11.85 -14.78 -5.35
CA TRP A 207 -11.46 -15.14 -6.72
C TRP A 207 -12.57 -14.87 -7.73
N ALA A 208 -13.82 -15.24 -7.41
CA ALA A 208 -14.97 -14.98 -8.26
C ALA A 208 -15.20 -13.48 -8.49
N ALA A 209 -15.04 -12.64 -7.46
CA ALA A 209 -15.12 -11.19 -7.57
C ALA A 209 -14.01 -10.63 -8.47
N ALA A 210 -12.75 -11.01 -8.26
CA ALA A 210 -11.61 -10.53 -9.05
C ALA A 210 -11.75 -10.87 -10.55
N VAL A 211 -12.11 -12.13 -10.85
CA VAL A 211 -12.31 -12.61 -12.23
C VAL A 211 -13.55 -11.95 -12.86
N GLY A 212 -14.66 -11.85 -12.12
CA GLY A 212 -15.91 -11.26 -12.59
C GLY A 212 -15.81 -9.78 -12.97
N LYS A 213 -14.84 -9.05 -12.39
CA LYS A 213 -14.55 -7.65 -12.75
C LYS A 213 -13.43 -7.50 -13.79
N GLN A 214 -12.86 -8.60 -14.31
CA GLN A 214 -11.66 -8.58 -15.16
C GLN A 214 -10.51 -7.78 -14.54
N ARG A 215 -10.13 -8.10 -13.30
CA ARG A 215 -9.00 -7.48 -12.61
C ARG A 215 -7.85 -8.48 -12.45
N VAL A 216 -6.64 -8.04 -12.80
CA VAL A 216 -5.43 -8.82 -12.53
C VAL A 216 -5.14 -8.74 -11.03
N ALA A 217 -5.34 -9.85 -10.33
CA ALA A 217 -4.92 -9.98 -8.94
C ALA A 217 -3.41 -10.26 -8.90
N MET A 218 -2.63 -9.33 -8.34
CA MET A 218 -1.17 -9.36 -8.34
C MET A 218 -0.66 -9.47 -6.89
N PHE A 219 -0.13 -10.65 -6.56
CA PHE A 219 0.26 -11.01 -5.20
C PHE A 219 1.73 -10.66 -4.96
N VAL A 220 1.99 -9.77 -4.00
CA VAL A 220 3.32 -9.21 -3.72
C VAL A 220 3.92 -9.79 -2.43
N TRP A 221 5.25 -9.71 -2.35
CA TRP A 221 6.15 -10.48 -1.50
C TRP A 221 7.42 -9.62 -1.26
N LEU A 222 8.01 -9.40 -0.08
CA LEU A 222 7.90 -9.98 1.28
C LEU A 222 8.06 -8.84 2.33
N THR A 223 7.49 -9.02 3.52
CA THR A 223 8.28 -8.79 4.76
C THR A 223 8.26 -10.04 5.60
N GLY A 224 9.36 -10.82 5.57
CA GLY A 224 9.50 -12.02 6.38
C GLY A 224 9.95 -11.68 7.79
N GLY A 225 9.17 -12.06 8.79
CA GLY A 225 9.55 -11.94 10.20
C GLY A 225 8.72 -12.87 11.08
N HIS A 226 9.37 -13.75 11.84
CA HIS A 226 8.70 -14.53 12.89
C HIS A 226 8.28 -13.58 14.02
N GLN A 227 7.05 -13.08 13.97
CA GLN A 227 6.37 -12.45 15.10
C GLN A 227 5.01 -13.15 15.25
N PRO A 228 4.74 -13.82 16.39
CA PRO A 228 3.55 -14.65 16.53
C PRO A 228 2.28 -13.80 16.57
N PHE A 229 1.28 -14.23 15.81
CA PHE A 229 -0.04 -13.61 15.77
C PHE A 229 -0.69 -13.68 17.17
N VAL A 230 -1.04 -12.53 17.75
CA VAL A 230 -1.83 -12.49 18.99
C VAL A 230 -3.30 -12.73 18.62
N ALA A 231 -3.64 -14.01 18.42
CA ALA A 231 -4.96 -14.42 17.97
C ALA A 231 -6.05 -14.02 18.98
N THR A 232 -6.99 -13.17 18.54
CA THR A 232 -8.10 -12.66 19.36
C THR A 232 -9.22 -13.71 19.54
N GLY A 233 -8.92 -14.77 20.27
CA GLY A 233 -9.91 -15.58 21.00
C GLY A 233 -10.93 -16.37 20.19
N ARG A 234 -10.78 -16.53 18.87
CA ARG A 234 -11.66 -17.36 18.03
C ARG A 234 -10.85 -18.31 17.14
N THR A 235 -10.83 -19.59 17.52
CA THR A 235 -10.29 -20.68 16.71
C THR A 235 -11.33 -21.15 15.68
N PRO A 236 -10.98 -21.32 14.39
CA PRO A 236 -11.91 -21.84 13.36
C PRO A 236 -12.33 -23.33 13.51
N LEU A 237 -12.22 -23.92 14.70
CA LEU A 237 -12.48 -25.35 14.97
C LEU A 237 -13.86 -25.63 15.60
N ASP A 238 -14.64 -24.59 15.91
CA ASP A 238 -15.98 -24.73 16.50
C ASP A 238 -17.11 -24.83 15.44
N LEU A 239 -16.80 -25.33 14.24
CA LEU A 239 -17.75 -25.50 13.12
C LEU A 239 -17.56 -26.84 12.38
N GLY A 240 -17.96 -27.95 13.01
CA GLY A 240 -18.06 -29.28 12.36
C GLY A 240 -17.69 -30.45 13.25
#